data_AF-A0AAV7QE27-F1
#
_entry.id   AF-A0AAV7QE27-F1
#
_cell.length_a   1.000
_cell.length_b   1.000
_cell.length_c   1.000
_cell.angle_alpha   90.00
_cell.angle_beta   90.00
_cell.angle_gamma   90.00
#
_symmetry.space_group_name_H-M   'P 1'
#
loop_
_entity.id
_entity.type
_entity.pdbx_description
1 polymer ?
#
loop_
_entity_poly.entity_id
_entity_poly.type
_entity_poly.pdbx_seq_one_letter_code
_entity_poly.pdbx_strand_id
1 'polypeptide(L)'
;MTGKALGHISIGRAVVDSIPHFQQLIPGCIDDVQVQQRQTVVNQKASCRRRARTPNLQIGDTVLLKDNFSGSKFRLLFDKNPWTLVRRHGYMVVAQRGDSTITRNVLPFKKFHSPTQSMGEDVEPPMSDSDQPSLPDSDDDIPISQPESVRMPGPVAE
;
A
#
# COMPACT_ATOMS: atom_id res chain seq x y z
N MET A 1 22.85 13.35 0.24
CA MET A 1 22.80 13.70 1.67
C MET A 1 24.24 13.83 2.16
N THR A 2 24.60 14.95 2.79
CA THR A 2 25.95 15.23 3.28
C THR A 2 26.32 14.19 4.33
N GLY A 3 27.41 13.42 4.15
CA GLY A 3 27.86 12.34 5.06
C GLY A 3 28.32 12.81 6.45
N LYS A 4 27.81 13.95 6.91
CA LYS A 4 28.15 14.58 8.18
C LYS A 4 27.14 14.13 9.23
N ALA A 5 27.62 13.78 10.42
CA ALA A 5 26.76 13.49 11.56
C ALA A 5 25.86 14.68 11.86
N LEU A 6 24.63 14.41 12.34
CA LEU A 6 23.66 15.46 12.68
C LEU A 6 24.25 16.50 13.64
N GLY A 7 25.09 16.07 14.60
CA GLY A 7 25.81 16.98 15.50
C GLY A 7 26.67 18.00 14.75
N HIS A 8 27.36 17.60 13.69
CA HIS A 8 28.14 18.52 12.87
C HIS A 8 27.24 19.48 12.07
N ILE A 9 26.06 19.04 11.64
CA ILE A 9 25.11 19.88 10.90
C ILE A 9 24.47 20.91 11.84
N SER A 10 24.07 20.49 13.03
CA SER A 10 23.29 21.31 13.96
C SER A 10 24.16 22.19 14.88
N ILE A 11 25.36 21.74 15.24
CA ILE A 11 26.23 22.40 16.23
C ILE A 11 27.48 23.01 15.55
N GLY A 12 27.69 22.73 14.26
CA GLY A 12 28.83 23.27 13.49
C GLY A 12 30.20 22.69 13.89
N ARG A 13 30.23 21.72 14.81
CA ARG A 13 31.43 20.99 15.23
C ARG A 13 31.14 19.51 15.35
N ALA A 14 32.16 18.68 15.13
CA ALA A 14 32.08 17.26 15.44
C ALA A 14 31.89 17.10 16.96
N VAL A 15 30.85 16.36 17.36
CA VAL A 15 30.66 15.97 18.75
C VAL A 15 31.66 14.84 19.01
N VAL A 16 32.58 15.04 19.95
CA VAL A 16 33.49 13.99 20.41
C VAL A 16 32.66 13.00 21.21
N ASP A 17 32.26 11.91 20.55
CA ASP A 17 31.40 10.85 21.10
C ASP A 17 32.20 9.68 21.69
N SER A 18 33.53 9.82 21.75
CA SER A 18 34.41 8.77 22.24
C SER A 18 34.34 8.64 23.76
N ILE A 19 33.69 7.57 24.23
CA ILE A 19 34.05 6.95 25.51
C ILE A 19 35.52 6.50 25.35
N PRO A 20 36.45 6.91 26.22
CA PRO A 20 37.86 6.69 25.97
C PRO A 20 38.21 5.20 26.18
N HIS A 21 38.32 4.44 25.09
CA HIS A 21 39.26 3.32 25.09
C HIS A 21 39.81 2.89 23.72
N PHE A 22 41.15 2.81 23.72
CA PHE A 22 42.08 2.00 22.94
C PHE A 22 41.97 1.96 21.40
N GLN A 23 42.90 2.72 20.79
CA GLN A 23 43.52 2.58 19.46
C GLN A 23 43.00 1.49 18.52
N GLN A 24 42.63 1.91 17.30
CA GLN A 24 43.19 1.33 16.08
C GLN A 24 43.12 2.35 14.93
N LEU A 25 44.30 2.74 14.46
CA LEU A 25 44.55 3.54 13.27
C LEU A 25 44.24 2.68 12.03
N ILE A 26 43.30 3.09 11.18
CA ILE A 26 43.27 2.69 9.77
C ILE A 26 42.93 3.92 8.91
N PRO A 27 43.91 4.55 8.22
CA PRO A 27 43.63 5.49 7.15
C PRO A 27 43.49 4.71 5.84
N GLY A 28 42.25 4.60 5.34
CA GLY A 28 41.95 3.94 4.08
C GLY A 28 40.52 4.28 3.64
N CYS A 29 40.43 4.92 2.48
CA CYS A 29 39.24 5.44 1.82
C CYS A 29 38.00 4.53 1.95
N ILE A 30 36.95 5.05 2.59
CA ILE A 30 35.60 4.57 2.27
C ILE A 30 35.26 5.22 0.94
N ASP A 31 35.36 4.47 -0.16
CA ASP A 31 35.06 4.96 -1.51
C ASP A 31 33.64 5.55 -1.58
N ASP A 32 33.54 6.86 -1.83
CA ASP A 32 32.29 7.63 -1.90
C ASP A 32 31.23 7.01 -2.85
N VAL A 33 31.68 6.26 -3.85
CA VAL A 33 30.83 5.58 -4.84
C VAL A 33 30.00 4.47 -4.20
N GLN A 34 30.58 3.69 -3.28
CA GLN A 34 29.85 2.61 -2.60
C GLN A 34 28.78 3.15 -1.65
N VAL A 35 29.03 4.31 -1.03
CA VAL A 35 28.06 4.97 -0.14
C VAL A 35 26.85 5.48 -0.94
N GLN A 36 27.07 6.08 -2.12
CA GLN A 36 25.99 6.54 -2.99
C GLN A 36 25.12 5.40 -3.52
N GLN A 37 25.74 4.29 -3.96
CA GLN A 37 25.00 3.12 -4.43
C GLN A 37 24.17 2.46 -3.32
N ARG A 38 24.69 2.39 -2.09
CA ARG A 38 23.91 1.89 -0.95
C ARG A 38 22.71 2.79 -0.64
N GLN A 39 22.87 4.12 -0.74
CA GLN A 39 21.77 5.06 -0.54
C GLN A 39 20.67 4.93 -1.60
N THR A 40 21.02 4.73 -2.87
CA THR A 40 20.00 4.60 -3.94
C THR A 40 19.17 3.32 -3.78
N VAL A 41 19.81 2.19 -3.43
CA VAL A 41 19.11 0.91 -3.21
C VAL A 41 18.14 0.98 -2.03
N VAL A 42 18.54 1.62 -0.92
CA VAL A 42 17.67 1.81 0.24
C VAL A 42 16.46 2.69 -0.11
N ASN A 43 16.68 3.79 -0.84
CA ASN A 43 15.61 4.69 -1.27
C ASN A 43 14.63 4.00 -2.23
N GLN A 44 15.12 3.20 -3.17
CA GLN A 44 14.28 2.47 -4.12
C GLN A 44 13.40 1.40 -3.43
N LYS A 45 13.95 0.71 -2.43
CA LYS A 45 13.19 -0.28 -1.63
C LYS A 45 12.10 0.39 -0.79
N ALA A 46 12.32 1.62 -0.31
CA ALA A 46 11.33 2.39 0.43
C ALA A 46 10.18 2.90 -0.45
N SER A 47 10.43 3.22 -1.73
CA SER A 47 9.43 3.73 -2.65
C SER A 47 8.45 2.67 -3.18
N CYS A 48 8.86 1.40 -3.24
CA CYS A 48 8.06 0.32 -3.83
C CYS A 48 7.14 -0.38 -2.82
N ARG A 49 6.06 0.27 -2.37
CA ARG A 49 4.97 -0.42 -1.65
C ARG A 49 4.07 -1.17 -2.65
N ARG A 50 4.46 -2.39 -3.04
CA ARG A 50 3.77 -3.25 -4.03
C ARG A 50 2.29 -3.58 -3.74
N ARG A 51 1.76 -3.25 -2.55
CA ARG A 51 0.38 -3.56 -2.13
C ARG A 51 -0.46 -2.32 -1.78
N ALA A 52 0.08 -1.11 -1.94
CA ALA A 52 -0.69 0.09 -1.68
C ALA A 52 -1.61 0.38 -2.88
N ARG A 53 -2.93 0.27 -2.68
CA ARG A 53 -3.90 0.76 -3.68
C ARG A 53 -3.70 2.27 -3.84
N THR A 54 -3.41 2.71 -5.06
CA THR A 54 -3.36 4.13 -5.39
C THR A 54 -4.78 4.69 -5.41
N PRO A 55 -5.09 5.74 -4.63
CA PRO A 55 -6.41 6.35 -4.67
C PRO A 55 -6.61 7.10 -5.99
N ASN A 56 -7.61 6.67 -6.77
CA ASN A 56 -8.05 7.33 -8.00
C ASN A 56 -8.98 8.51 -7.63
N LEU A 57 -8.37 9.61 -7.19
CA LEU A 57 -9.07 10.87 -6.87
C LEU A 57 -8.68 11.97 -7.85
N GLN A 58 -9.66 12.56 -8.53
CA GLN A 58 -9.44 13.64 -9.49
C GLN A 58 -9.94 14.98 -8.94
N ILE A 59 -9.46 16.07 -9.53
CA ILE A 59 -9.97 17.42 -9.24
C ILE A 59 -11.43 17.47 -9.71
N GLY A 60 -12.31 18.02 -8.88
CA GLY A 60 -13.76 18.03 -9.09
C GLY A 60 -14.50 16.85 -8.44
N ASP A 61 -13.79 15.81 -7.98
CA ASP A 61 -14.44 14.70 -7.29
C ASP A 61 -15.05 15.14 -5.95
N THR A 62 -16.23 14.61 -5.67
CA THR A 62 -16.88 14.68 -4.37
C THR A 62 -16.32 13.60 -3.45
N VAL A 63 -15.80 14.00 -2.30
CA VAL A 63 -15.10 13.11 -1.36
C VAL A 63 -15.58 13.30 0.08
N LEU A 64 -15.55 12.22 0.86
CA LEU A 64 -15.75 12.24 2.30
C LEU A 64 -14.39 12.24 3.01
N LEU A 65 -14.27 13.04 4.06
CA LEU A 65 -13.07 13.09 4.90
C LEU A 65 -13.23 12.15 6.09
N LYS A 66 -12.23 11.29 6.31
CA LYS A 66 -12.13 10.46 7.50
C LYS A 66 -11.91 11.31 8.74
N ASP A 67 -12.73 11.07 9.75
CA ASP A 67 -12.63 11.66 11.06
C ASP A 67 -11.52 10.97 11.88
N ASN A 68 -10.65 11.76 12.49
CA ASN A 68 -9.54 11.28 13.30
C ASN A 68 -9.84 11.37 14.81
N PHE A 69 -11.03 11.82 15.22
CA PHE A 69 -11.35 11.98 16.64
C PHE A 69 -11.59 10.62 17.32
N SER A 70 -10.65 10.23 18.18
CA SER A 70 -10.70 9.06 19.06
C SER A 70 -11.61 9.30 20.28
N GLY A 71 -12.89 9.59 20.05
CA GLY A 71 -13.80 10.03 21.13
C GLY A 71 -14.97 9.10 21.46
N SER A 72 -15.58 8.47 20.46
CA SER A 72 -16.84 7.73 20.68
C SER A 72 -16.98 6.55 19.73
N LYS A 73 -17.29 5.37 20.30
CA LYS A 73 -17.51 4.11 19.56
C LYS A 73 -18.67 4.19 18.55
N PHE A 74 -19.59 5.13 18.75
CA PHE A 74 -20.79 5.29 17.93
C PHE A 74 -20.73 6.48 16.97
N ARG A 75 -19.57 7.13 16.84
CA ARG A 75 -19.38 8.23 15.88
C ARG A 75 -19.07 7.66 14.49
N LEU A 76 -19.61 8.31 13.45
CA LEU A 76 -19.28 7.98 12.08
C LEU A 76 -17.79 8.20 11.82
N LEU A 77 -17.17 7.27 11.11
CA LEU A 77 -15.76 7.33 10.73
C LEU A 77 -15.48 8.42 9.69
N PHE A 78 -16.51 8.83 8.95
CA PHE A 78 -16.41 9.85 7.91
C PHE A 78 -17.33 11.03 8.25
N ASP A 79 -16.89 12.22 7.89
CA ASP A 79 -17.73 13.40 7.90
C ASP A 79 -18.93 13.19 6.96
N LYS A 80 -20.13 13.53 7.43
CA LYS A 80 -21.37 13.40 6.66
C LYS A 80 -21.39 14.36 5.47
N ASN A 81 -20.73 15.50 5.63
CA ASN A 81 -20.77 16.57 4.67
C ASN A 81 -19.62 16.42 3.66
N PRO A 82 -19.93 16.21 2.37
CA PRO A 82 -18.92 15.99 1.36
C PRO A 82 -18.09 17.26 1.09
N TRP A 83 -16.89 17.03 0.62
CA TRP A 83 -15.94 18.03 0.16
C TRP A 83 -15.71 17.87 -1.33
N THR A 84 -15.38 18.96 -2.01
CA THR A 84 -14.99 18.95 -3.42
C THR A 84 -13.48 19.14 -3.53
N LEU A 85 -12.81 18.28 -4.30
CA LEU A 85 -11.38 18.43 -4.56
C LEU A 85 -11.12 19.59 -5.52
N VAL A 86 -10.35 20.59 -5.08
CA VAL A 86 -10.05 21.80 -5.88
C VAL A 86 -8.65 21.75 -6.46
N ARG A 87 -7.67 21.24 -5.69
CA ARG A 87 -6.28 21.12 -6.15
C ARG A 87 -5.66 19.81 -5.70
N ARG A 88 -4.71 19.30 -6.49
CA ARG A 88 -3.95 18.10 -6.18
C ARG A 88 -2.47 18.30 -6.51
N HIS A 89 -1.62 17.99 -5.54
CA HIS A 89 -0.16 17.98 -5.67
C HIS A 89 0.37 16.61 -5.18
N GLY A 90 0.45 15.64 -6.10
CA GLY A 90 0.82 14.27 -5.79
C GLY A 90 -0.18 13.58 -4.84
N TYR A 91 0.28 13.21 -3.64
CA TYR A 91 -0.55 12.65 -2.57
C TYR A 91 -1.18 13.71 -1.65
N MET A 92 -0.84 14.99 -1.83
CA MET A 92 -1.44 16.08 -1.09
C MET A 92 -2.58 16.68 -1.90
N VAL A 93 -3.73 16.88 -1.27
CA VAL A 93 -4.94 17.41 -1.90
C VAL A 93 -5.51 18.55 -1.09
N VAL A 94 -6.12 19.49 -1.82
CA VAL A 94 -6.87 20.62 -1.27
C VAL A 94 -8.34 20.37 -1.56
N ALA A 95 -9.14 20.25 -0.51
CA ALA A 95 -10.58 20.05 -0.61
C ALA A 95 -11.30 21.28 -0.05
N GLN A 96 -12.40 21.66 -0.68
CA GLN A 96 -13.22 22.81 -0.31
C GLN A 96 -14.65 22.38 0.00
N ARG A 97 -15.25 23.04 0.98
CA ARG A 97 -16.67 22.92 1.34
C ARG A 97 -17.17 24.29 1.77
N GLY A 98 -17.94 24.96 0.91
CA GLY A 98 -18.30 26.36 1.11
C GLY A 98 -17.03 27.21 1.26
N ASP A 99 -16.95 27.97 2.36
CA ASP A 99 -15.81 28.84 2.66
C ASP A 99 -14.64 28.10 3.35
N SER A 100 -14.84 26.84 3.74
CA SER A 100 -13.81 26.05 4.40
C SER A 100 -12.92 25.35 3.37
N THR A 101 -11.60 25.43 3.58
CA THR A 101 -10.60 24.73 2.78
C THR A 101 -9.70 23.91 3.67
N ILE A 102 -9.39 22.67 3.27
CA ILE A 102 -8.48 21.77 3.98
C ILE A 102 -7.41 21.25 3.05
N THR A 103 -6.18 21.15 3.55
CA THR A 103 -5.06 20.51 2.84
C THR A 103 -4.62 19.27 3.61
N ARG A 104 -4.74 18.09 2.99
CA ARG A 104 -4.48 16.79 3.62
C ARG A 104 -3.91 15.81 2.60
N ASN A 105 -3.35 14.70 3.09
CA ASN A 105 -3.00 13.57 2.22
C ASN A 105 -4.30 12.97 1.61
N VAL A 106 -4.22 12.32 0.44
CA VAL A 106 -5.32 11.57 -0.20
C VAL A 106 -5.86 10.41 0.62
N LEU A 107 -5.04 9.79 1.49
CA LEU A 107 -5.41 8.59 2.26
C LEU A 107 -6.67 8.71 3.14
N PRO A 108 -6.90 9.82 3.89
CA PRO A 108 -8.14 10.01 4.64
C PRO A 108 -9.38 10.30 3.77
N PHE A 109 -9.24 10.50 2.46
CA PHE A 109 -10.37 10.79 1.59
C PHE A 109 -10.95 9.52 0.97
N LYS A 110 -12.28 9.45 0.91
CA LYS A 110 -13.01 8.40 0.21
C LYS A 110 -13.93 9.04 -0.83
N LYS A 111 -13.90 8.54 -2.07
CA LYS A 111 -14.77 9.03 -3.15
C LYS A 111 -16.24 8.77 -2.77
N PHE A 112 -17.08 9.79 -2.92
CA PHE A 112 -18.51 9.72 -2.67
C PHE A 112 -19.24 9.51 -3.99
N HIS A 113 -20.01 8.43 -4.09
CA HIS A 113 -20.88 8.17 -5.23
C HIS A 113 -22.31 8.50 -4.81
N SER A 114 -22.91 9.51 -5.42
CA SER A 114 -24.34 9.76 -5.23
C SER A 114 -25.11 8.58 -5.83
N PRO A 115 -26.21 8.12 -5.20
CA PRO A 115 -27.00 6.99 -5.69
C PRO A 115 -27.59 7.20 -7.09
N THR A 116 -27.61 8.44 -7.59
CA THR A 116 -28.07 8.79 -8.94
C THR A 116 -27.03 8.50 -10.05
N GLN A 117 -25.78 8.16 -9.71
CA GLN A 117 -24.69 7.95 -10.69
C GLN A 117 -24.26 6.47 -10.85
N SER A 118 -24.99 5.50 -10.29
CA SER A 118 -24.73 4.07 -10.52
C SER A 118 -25.63 3.50 -11.61
N MET A 119 -25.43 3.95 -12.85
CA MET A 119 -25.87 3.27 -14.09
C MET A 119 -24.80 3.49 -15.17
N GLY A 120 -23.55 3.18 -14.83
CA GLY A 120 -22.42 3.18 -15.74
C GLY A 120 -21.66 1.88 -15.54
N GLU A 121 -22.04 0.90 -16.36
CA GLU A 121 -21.40 -0.38 -16.68
C GLU A 121 -20.04 -0.68 -16.00
N ASP A 122 -20.10 -1.52 -14.97
CA ASP A 122 -19.15 -2.62 -14.80
C ASP A 122 -20.01 -3.89 -14.75
N VAL A 123 -20.66 -4.18 -15.88
CA VAL A 123 -21.32 -5.48 -16.10
C VAL A 123 -20.21 -6.42 -16.55
N GLU A 124 -19.67 -7.18 -15.60
CA GLU A 124 -19.09 -8.49 -15.93
C GLU A 124 -20.13 -9.24 -16.77
N PRO A 125 -19.83 -9.68 -18.00
CA PRO A 125 -20.84 -10.30 -18.84
C PRO A 125 -21.42 -11.51 -18.11
N PRO A 126 -22.75 -11.59 -17.92
CA PRO A 126 -23.36 -12.81 -17.41
C PRO A 126 -23.09 -13.89 -18.46
N MET A 127 -22.41 -14.95 -18.04
CA MET A 127 -22.30 -16.19 -18.79
C MET A 127 -23.74 -16.63 -19.09
N SER A 128 -24.15 -16.45 -20.35
CA SER A 128 -25.48 -16.76 -20.81
C SER A 128 -25.63 -18.27 -20.80
N ASP A 129 -26.43 -18.80 -19.87
CA ASP A 129 -27.04 -20.12 -20.03
C ASP A 129 -27.84 -20.10 -21.33
N SER A 130 -27.49 -21.00 -22.25
CA SER A 130 -28.31 -21.30 -23.42
C SER A 130 -28.55 -22.80 -23.42
N ASP A 131 -29.83 -23.12 -23.40
CA ASP A 131 -30.38 -24.45 -23.30
C ASP A 131 -29.79 -25.44 -24.33
N GLN A 132 -29.48 -26.60 -23.77
CA GLN A 132 -29.22 -27.92 -24.32
C GLN A 132 -29.91 -28.26 -25.66
N PRO A 133 -29.22 -28.99 -26.55
CA PRO A 133 -29.82 -30.10 -27.27
C PRO A 133 -29.38 -31.42 -26.65
N SER A 134 -30.35 -32.22 -26.25
CA SER A 134 -30.21 -33.60 -25.78
C SER A 134 -29.69 -34.52 -26.89
N LEU A 135 -28.69 -35.34 -26.57
CA LEU A 135 -28.23 -36.48 -27.36
C LEU A 135 -28.11 -37.73 -26.45
N PRO A 136 -28.33 -38.93 -26.99
CA PRO A 136 -28.85 -40.08 -26.26
C PRO A 136 -27.80 -40.80 -25.40
N ASP A 137 -28.31 -41.49 -24.37
CA ASP A 137 -27.61 -42.39 -23.47
C ASP A 137 -26.64 -43.33 -24.21
N SER A 138 -25.40 -43.35 -23.75
CA SER A 138 -24.48 -44.47 -23.96
C SER A 138 -23.69 -44.65 -22.66
N ASP A 139 -24.05 -45.70 -21.94
CA ASP A 139 -23.35 -46.22 -20.77
C ASP A 139 -21.92 -46.62 -21.17
N ASP A 140 -20.92 -45.89 -20.68
CA ASP A 140 -19.54 -46.39 -20.63
C ASP A 140 -18.94 -46.02 -19.26
N ASP A 141 -18.85 -47.05 -18.43
CA ASP A 141 -18.19 -47.13 -17.12
C ASP A 141 -16.73 -46.67 -17.20
N ILE A 142 -16.41 -45.50 -16.62
CA ILE A 142 -15.02 -45.10 -16.36
C ILE A 142 -14.74 -45.28 -14.85
N PRO A 143 -13.93 -46.26 -14.43
CA PRO A 143 -13.63 -46.46 -13.01
C PRO A 143 -12.70 -45.35 -12.47
N ILE A 144 -13.21 -44.58 -11.52
CA ILE A 144 -12.45 -43.62 -10.71
C ILE A 144 -11.47 -44.38 -9.82
N SER A 145 -10.18 -44.30 -10.16
CA SER A 145 -9.10 -44.75 -9.28
C SER A 145 -8.82 -43.66 -8.23
N GLN A 146 -9.02 -43.99 -6.95
CA GLN A 146 -8.69 -43.11 -5.82
C GLN A 146 -7.17 -42.88 -5.75
N PRO A 147 -6.69 -41.70 -5.34
CA PRO A 147 -5.29 -41.52 -5.01
C PRO A 147 -4.96 -42.23 -3.68
N GLU A 148 -4.08 -43.21 -3.76
CA GLU A 148 -3.56 -43.94 -2.60
C GLU A 148 -2.80 -43.01 -1.64
N SER A 149 -3.15 -43.09 -0.36
CA SER A 149 -2.46 -42.43 0.74
C SER A 149 -1.09 -43.09 0.96
N VAL A 150 -0.01 -42.36 0.64
CA VAL A 150 1.37 -42.82 0.88
C VAL A 150 1.63 -42.89 2.39
N ARG A 151 1.63 -44.12 2.92
CA ARG A 151 2.01 -44.43 4.30
C ARG A 151 3.54 -44.54 4.38
N MET A 152 4.19 -43.55 5.00
CA MET A 152 5.64 -43.60 5.27
C MET A 152 5.96 -44.66 6.34
N PRO A 153 6.97 -45.52 6.15
CA PRO A 153 7.44 -46.43 7.21
C PRO A 153 8.28 -45.66 8.23
N GLY A 154 8.09 -45.99 9.52
CA GLY A 154 8.81 -45.42 10.64
C GLY A 154 10.28 -45.87 10.72
N PRO A 155 11.09 -45.20 11.57
CA PRO A 155 12.51 -45.51 11.71
C PRO A 155 12.72 -46.84 12.45
N VAL A 156 13.57 -47.69 11.86
CA VAL A 156 14.13 -48.88 12.51
C VAL A 156 15.22 -48.40 13.48
N ALA A 157 15.08 -48.76 14.76
CA ALA A 157 16.09 -48.51 15.77
C ALA A 157 17.17 -49.61 15.71
N GLU A 158 18.44 -49.20 15.75
CA GLU A 158 19.59 -50.02 16.12
C GLU A 158 20.33 -49.30 17.25
#